data_AF-A0A6S6Z190-F1
#
_entry.id   AF-A0A6S6Z190-F1
#
_cell.length_a   1.000
_cell.length_b   1.000
_cell.length_c   1.000
_cell.angle_alpha   90.00
_cell.angle_beta   90.00
_cell.angle_gamma   90.00
#
_symmetry.space_group_name_H-M   'P 1'
#
loop_
_entity.id
_entity.type
_entity.pdbx_description
1 polymer ?
#
loop_
_entity_poly.entity_id
_entity_poly.type
_entity_poly.pdbx_seq_one_letter_code
_entity_poly.pdbx_strand_id
1 'polypeptide(L)' 'MNQDPMVALYTARLCNVRALAAKEGGPVALADKLGFDQAWMSQLIGKNPSRNITERTARKIETTMALPIGSLDLIRASV' A
#
# COMPACT_ATOMS: atom_id res chain seq x y z
N MET A 1 10.51 3.08 23.46
CA MET A 1 9.98 3.57 22.17
C MET A 1 8.53 3.13 22.08
N ASN A 2 7.57 4.03 22.31
CA ASN A 2 6.15 3.73 22.09
C ASN A 2 5.95 3.64 20.57
N GLN A 3 6.04 2.42 20.03
CA GLN A 3 5.61 2.14 18.67
C GLN A 3 4.08 2.24 18.69
N ASP A 4 3.54 3.37 18.24
CA ASP A 4 2.11 3.53 18.05
C ASP A 4 1.62 2.40 17.12
N PRO A 5 0.69 1.54 17.56
CA PRO A 5 0.22 0.42 16.75
C PRO A 5 -0.35 0.86 15.39
N MET A 6 -0.85 2.10 15.29
CA MET A 6 -1.31 2.66 14.02
C MET A 6 -0.16 2.95 13.06
N VAL A 7 0.98 3.41 13.57
CA VAL A 7 2.18 3.65 12.75
C VAL A 7 2.70 2.35 12.17
N ALA A 8 2.79 1.29 12.99
CA ALA A 8 3.21 -0.03 12.54
C ALA A 8 2.27 -0.58 11.43
N LEU A 9 0.96 -0.40 11.58
CA LEU A 9 -0.03 -0.79 10.57
C LEU A 9 0.14 -0.01 9.26
N TYR A 10 0.32 1.31 9.32
CA TYR A 10 0.53 2.13 8.12
C TYR A 10 1.83 1.77 7.41
N THR A 11 2.90 1.48 8.15
CA THR A 11 4.16 1.01 7.58
C THR A 11 4.00 -0.36 6.92
N ALA A 12 3.27 -1.29 7.54
CA ALA A 12 3.00 -2.60 6.94
C ALA A 12 2.24 -2.47 5.62
N ARG A 13 1.16 -1.68 5.60
CA ARG A 13 0.39 -1.38 4.38
C ARG A 13 1.27 -0.78 3.30
N LEU A 14 2.12 0.20 3.64
CA LEU A 14 3.03 0.84 2.71
C LEU A 14 3.99 -0.16 2.07
N CYS A 15 4.64 -1.01 2.88
CA CYS A 15 5.55 -2.05 2.39
C CYS A 15 4.84 -3.05 1.48
N ASN A 16 3.64 -3.50 1.87
CA ASN A 16 2.86 -4.45 1.10
C ASN A 16 2.40 -3.88 -0.24
N VAL A 17 1.92 -2.63 -0.27
CA VAL A 17 1.52 -1.97 -1.53
C VAL A 17 2.74 -1.69 -2.41
N ARG A 18 3.91 -1.34 -1.85
CA ARG A 18 5.16 -1.23 -2.63
C ARG A 18 5.60 -2.56 -3.23
N ALA A 19 5.51 -3.65 -2.46
CA ALA A 19 5.81 -4.99 -2.96
C ALA A 19 4.84 -5.40 -4.07
N LEU A 20 3.57 -5.02 -3.95
CA LEU A 20 2.57 -5.23 -4.99
C LEU A 20 2.88 -4.41 -6.24
N ALA A 21 3.24 -3.13 -6.07
CA ALA A 21 3.67 -2.27 -7.17
C ALA A 21 4.87 -2.85 -7.90
N ALA A 22 5.87 -3.36 -7.18
CA ALA A 22 7.03 -4.01 -7.77
C ALA A 22 6.66 -5.24 -8.63
N LYS A 23 5.66 -6.03 -8.21
CA LYS A 23 5.14 -7.18 -8.97
C LYS A 23 4.39 -6.77 -10.23
N GLU A 24 3.71 -5.64 -10.20
CA GLU A 24 2.88 -5.12 -11.29
C GLU A 24 3.66 -4.27 -12.31
N GLY A 25 4.98 -4.12 -12.14
CA GLY A 25 5.83 -3.32 -13.04
C GLY A 25 6.03 -1.87 -12.60
N GLY A 26 5.61 -1.52 -11.38
CA GLY A 26 5.92 -0.28 -10.70
C GLY A 26 4.69 0.46 -10.15
N PRO A 27 4.90 1.58 -9.43
CA PRO A 27 3.83 2.40 -8.88
C PRO A 27 2.84 2.92 -9.94
N VAL A 28 3.36 3.25 -11.13
CA VAL A 28 2.57 3.79 -12.25
C VAL A 28 1.62 2.74 -12.79
N ALA A 29 2.12 1.54 -13.11
CA ALA A 29 1.30 0.43 -13.60
C ALA A 29 0.25 0.01 -12.58
N LEU A 30 0.61 0.00 -11.29
CA LEU A 30 -0.35 -0.25 -10.22
C LEU A 30 -1.43 0.84 -10.14
N ALA A 31 -1.07 2.11 -10.30
CA ALA A 31 -2.03 3.21 -10.31
C ALA A 31 -3.03 3.07 -11.47
N ASP A 32 -2.53 2.81 -12.67
CA ASP A 32 -3.36 2.62 -13.87
C ASP A 32 -4.33 1.44 -13.70
N LYS A 33 -3.84 0.31 -13.18
CA LYS A 33 -4.66 -0.89 -12.90
C LYS A 33 -5.75 -0.65 -11.84
N LEU A 34 -5.44 0.15 -10.83
CA LEU A 34 -6.38 0.50 -9.76
C LEU A 34 -7.32 1.66 -10.13
N GLY A 35 -7.11 2.31 -11.27
CA GLY A 35 -7.81 3.54 -11.66
C GLY A 35 -7.53 4.70 -10.71
N PHE A 36 -6.33 4.74 -10.14
CA PHE A 36 -5.87 5.83 -9.28
C PHE A 36 -5.01 6.82 -10.06
N ASP A 37 -5.05 8.07 -9.63
CA ASP A 37 -4.16 9.10 -10.16
C ASP A 37 -2.69 8.76 -9.80
N GLN A 38 -1.80 8.89 -10.77
CA GLN A 38 -0.39 8.52 -10.61
C GLN A 38 0.32 9.43 -9.60
N ALA A 39 -0.03 10.72 -9.54
CA ALA A 39 0.52 11.63 -8.54
C ALA A 39 -0.01 11.27 -7.14
N TRP A 40 -1.28 10.89 -7.02
CA TRP A 40 -1.86 10.36 -5.79
C TRP A 40 -1.18 9.07 -5.34
N MET A 41 -0.89 8.14 -6.26
CA MET A 41 -0.14 6.92 -5.96
C MET A 41 1.29 7.24 -5.50
N SER A 42 1.95 8.22 -6.12
CA SER A 42 3.28 8.67 -5.68
C SER A 42 3.25 9.27 -4.27
N GLN A 43 2.20 10.01 -3.91
CA GLN A 43 1.99 10.48 -2.54
C GLN A 43 1.70 9.35 -1.54
N LEU A 44 1.18 8.22 -2.01
CA LEU A 44 0.80 7.07 -1.19
C LEU A 44 1.97 6.10 -0.97
N ILE A 45 2.76 5.80 -2.00
CA ILE A 45 3.82 4.77 -1.96
C ILE A 45 5.18 5.24 -2.50
N GLY A 46 5.31 6.48 -2.96
CA GLY A 46 6.56 7.04 -3.49
C GLY A 46 7.65 7.22 -2.42
N LYS A 47 8.78 7.83 -2.81
CA LYS A 47 9.99 7.95 -1.96
C LYS A 47 9.70 8.60 -0.60
N ASN A 48 8.88 9.64 -0.58
CA ASN A 48 8.40 10.32 0.63
C ASN A 48 6.86 10.32 0.61
N PRO A 49 6.20 9.27 1.13
CA PRO A 49 4.76 9.23 1.15
C PRO A 49 4.24 10.31 2.11
N SER A 50 3.36 11.17 1.62
CA SER A 50 2.71 12.23 2.42
C SER A 50 1.33 11.78 2.94
N ARG A 51 0.85 10.63 2.49
CA ARG A 51 -0.47 10.08 2.84
C ARG A 51 -0.35 8.68 3.43
N ASN A 52 -1.15 8.42 4.46
CA ASN A 52 -1.31 7.08 5.01
C ASN A 52 -2.30 6.25 4.21
N ILE A 53 -2.05 4.95 4.14
CA ILE A 53 -2.97 3.99 3.55
C ILE A 53 -4.03 3.67 4.61
N THR A 54 -5.18 4.34 4.50
CA THR A 54 -6.34 4.08 5.34
C THR A 54 -6.93 2.70 5.07
N GLU A 55 -7.77 2.20 5.97
CA GLU A 55 -8.45 0.92 5.79
C GLU A 55 -9.26 0.91 4.49
N ARG A 56 -10.03 1.98 4.21
CA ARG A 56 -10.80 2.11 2.96
C ARG A 56 -9.92 1.96 1.72
N THR A 57 -8.74 2.58 1.73
CA THR A 57 -7.77 2.46 0.62
C THR A 57 -7.22 1.05 0.53
N ALA A 58 -6.81 0.45 1.65
CA ALA A 58 -6.29 -0.90 1.69
C ALA A 58 -7.30 -1.92 1.15
N ARG A 59 -8.55 -1.87 1.63
CA ARG A 59 -9.64 -2.73 1.17
C ARG A 59 -9.94 -2.54 -0.31
N LYS A 60 -9.93 -1.29 -0.81
CA LYS A 60 -10.12 -1.03 -2.25
C LYS A 60 -9.02 -1.71 -3.07
N ILE A 61 -7.76 -1.56 -2.67
CA ILE A 61 -6.63 -2.22 -3.36
C ILE A 61 -6.78 -3.74 -3.30
N GLU A 62 -7.09 -4.31 -2.15
CA GLU A 62 -7.28 -5.75 -1.97
C GLU A 62 -8.38 -6.29 -2.89
N THR A 63 -9.55 -5.66 -2.92
CA THR A 63 -10.67 -6.06 -3.77
C THR A 63 -10.32 -5.96 -5.25
N THR A 64 -9.71 -4.85 -5.69
CA THR A 64 -9.35 -4.67 -7.11
C THR A 64 -8.26 -5.64 -7.56
N MET A 65 -7.36 -6.03 -6.64
CA MET A 65 -6.26 -6.95 -6.93
C MET A 65 -6.62 -8.42 -6.64
N ALA A 66 -7.89 -8.71 -6.33
CA ALA A 66 -8.38 -10.02 -5.93
C ALA A 66 -7.57 -10.66 -4.79
N LEU A 67 -7.08 -9.85 -3.86
CA LEU A 67 -6.35 -10.29 -2.68
C LEU A 67 -7.32 -10.58 -1.53
N PRO A 68 -7.01 -11.53 -0.64
CA PRO A 68 -7.76 -11.70 0.60
C PRO A 68 -7.80 -10.41 1.42
N ILE A 69 -8.96 -10.09 1.96
CA ILE A 69 -9.13 -8.96 2.87
C ILE A 69 -8.19 -9.12 4.06
N GLY A 70 -7.37 -8.11 4.33
CA GLY A 70 -6.37 -8.10 5.40
C GLY A 70 -4.95 -8.40 4.93
N SER A 71 -4.76 -8.75 3.65
CA SER A 71 -3.44 -9.04 3.08
C SER A 71 -2.45 -7.88 3.22
N LEU A 72 -2.92 -6.63 3.12
CA LEU A 72 -2.08 -5.44 3.27
C LEU A 72 -1.79 -5.09 4.73
N ASP A 73 -2.58 -5.62 5.67
CA ASP A 73 -2.42 -5.39 7.11
C ASP A 73 -1.36 -6.32 7.73
N LEU A 74 -0.93 -7.36 7.00
CA LEU A 74 0.06 -8.32 7.48
C LEU A 74 1.45 -7.70 7.56
N ILE A 75 2.05 -7.71 8.75
CA ILE A 75 3.45 -7.36 8.93
C ILE A 75 4.29 -8.49 8.33
N ARG A 76 4.79 -8.28 7.11
CA ARG A 76 5.74 -9.20 6.49
C ARG A 76 7.14 -8.73 6.84
N ALA A 77 7.92 -9.59 7.52
CA ALA A 77 9.35 -9.40 7.59
C ALA A 77 9.90 -9.48 6.16
N SER A 78 10.35 -8.34 5.62
CA SER A 78 11.19 -8.35 4.43
C SER A 78 12.47 -9.10 4.80
N VAL A 79 12.59 -10.33 4.32
CA VAL A 79 13.82 -11.13 4.40
C VAL A 79 14.85 -10.58 3.41
#